data_AF-A0A2E6T2N2-F1
#
_entry.id   AF-A0A2E6T2N2-F1
#
_cell.length_a   1.000
_cell.length_b   1.000
_cell.length_c   1.000
_cell.angle_alpha   90.00
_cell.angle_beta   90.00
_cell.angle_gamma   90.00
#
_symmetry.space_group_name_H-M   'P 1'
#
loop_
_entity.id
_entity.type
_entity.pdbx_description
1 polymer ?
#
loop_
_entity_poly.entity_id
_entity_poly.type
_entity_poly.pdbx_seq_one_letter_code
_entity_poly.pdbx_strand_id
1 'polypeptide(L)' 'EYEEWGRVELTTLTREFFMPRFLERDEAIRRPPIELYPWDGVAEVRPFGALTKKIVEGVY' A
#
# COMPACT_ATOMS: atom_id res chain seq x y z
N GLU A 1 3.64 4.91 13.16
CA GLU A 1 2.74 4.53 14.26
C GLU A 1 1.38 4.12 13.69
N TYR A 2 0.39 3.74 14.51
CA TYR A 2 -0.98 3.58 14.02
C TYR A 2 -1.62 4.96 13.79
N GLU A 3 -2.65 5.03 12.95
CA GLU A 3 -3.35 6.26 12.57
C GLU A 3 -2.50 7.24 11.73
N GLU A 4 -1.32 6.81 11.28
CA GLU A 4 -0.44 7.59 10.42
C GLU A 4 -0.53 7.13 8.97
N TRP A 5 -0.24 8.06 8.06
CA TRP A 5 -0.09 7.78 6.63
C TRP A 5 1.25 7.11 6.33
N GLY A 6 1.22 6.11 5.46
CA GLY A 6 2.42 5.49 4.91
C GLY A 6 2.16 4.80 3.58
N ARG A 7 3.25 4.54 2.83
CA ARG A 7 3.17 3.74 1.60
C ARG A 7 2.86 2.28 1.96
N VAL A 8 1.97 1.66 1.20
CA VAL A 8 1.60 0.26 1.43
C VAL A 8 2.75 -0.68 0.99
N GLU A 9 3.16 -1.57 1.89
CA GLU A 9 4.09 -2.67 1.64
C GLU A 9 3.32 -3.99 1.77
N LEU A 10 3.23 -4.76 0.69
CA LEU A 10 2.49 -6.01 0.62
C LEU A 10 3.42 -7.22 0.57
N THR A 11 3.05 -8.29 1.28
CA THR A 11 3.72 -9.58 1.20
C THR A 11 2.68 -10.63 0.80
N THR A 12 2.83 -11.20 -0.39
CA THR A 12 2.02 -12.35 -0.81
C THR A 12 2.76 -13.64 -0.49
N LEU A 13 2.10 -14.53 0.26
CA LEU A 13 2.61 -15.86 0.56
C LEU A 13 1.50 -16.88 0.33
N THR A 14 1.71 -17.74 -0.68
CA THR A 14 0.87 -18.89 -1.01
C THR A 14 1.78 -20.09 -1.24
N ARG A 15 1.21 -21.28 -1.48
CA ARG A 15 2.02 -22.48 -1.75
C ARG A 15 2.79 -22.36 -3.07
N GLU A 16 2.23 -21.67 -4.05
CA GLU A 16 2.76 -21.57 -5.41
C GLU A 16 3.53 -20.27 -5.67
N PHE A 17 3.38 -19.27 -4.80
CA PHE A 17 3.92 -17.93 -5.04
C PHE A 17 4.31 -17.23 -3.74
N PHE A 18 5.50 -16.63 -3.76
CA PHE A 18 6.02 -15.80 -2.69
C PHE A 18 6.58 -14.49 -3.26
N MET A 19 6.03 -13.37 -2.79
CA MET A 19 6.45 -12.01 -3.16
C MET A 19 6.51 -11.14 -1.91
N PRO A 20 7.70 -10.99 -1.29
CA PRO A 20 7.86 -10.21 -0.09
C PRO A 20 8.10 -8.73 -0.39
N ARG A 21 7.66 -7.87 0.53
CA ARG A 21 8.01 -6.44 0.60
C ARG A 21 7.74 -5.66 -0.68
N PHE A 22 6.65 -6.01 -1.37
CA PHE A 22 6.25 -5.32 -2.59
C PHE A 22 5.67 -3.95 -2.23
N LEU A 23 6.34 -2.87 -2.65
CA LEU A 23 5.89 -1.52 -2.41
C LEU A 23 4.82 -1.12 -3.44
N GLU A 24 3.58 -1.04 -2.99
CA GLU A 24 2.44 -0.68 -3.82
C GLU A 24 2.50 0.78 -4.27
N ARG A 25 1.61 1.15 -5.20
CA ARG A 25 1.50 2.53 -5.70
C ARG A 25 0.54 3.39 -4.87
N ASP A 26 0.12 2.87 -3.72
CA ASP A 26 -0.83 3.50 -2.82
C ASP A 26 -0.20 3.85 -1.47
N GLU A 27 -0.77 4.87 -0.84
CA GLU A 27 -0.60 5.16 0.58
C GLU A 27 -1.95 5.07 1.30
N ALA A 28 -1.88 4.73 2.59
CA ALA A 28 -3.04 4.53 3.42
C ALA A 28 -2.73 4.87 4.88
N ILE A 29 -3.78 5.04 5.68
CA ILE A 29 -3.68 5.11 7.14
C ILE A 29 -3.51 3.69 7.69
N ARG A 30 -2.46 3.47 8.50
CA ARG A 30 -2.21 2.20 9.17
C ARG A 30 -3.20 1.99 10.32
N ARG A 31 -3.98 0.91 10.27
CA ARG A 31 -4.96 0.52 11.31
C ARG A 31 -4.46 -0.66 12.14
N PRO A 32 -4.84 -0.74 13.43
CA PRO A 32 -4.52 -1.90 14.25
C PRO A 32 -5.17 -3.19 13.72
N PRO A 33 -4.57 -4.36 13.98
CA PRO A 33 -5.15 -5.65 13.64
C PRO A 33 -6.48 -5.88 14.37
N ILE A 34 -7.30 -6.77 13.81
CA ILE A 34 -8.51 -7.28 14.47
C ILE A 34 -8.32 -8.75 14.83
N GLU A 35 -9.18 -9.30 15.69
CA GLU A 35 -9.06 -10.69 16.15
C GLU A 35 -8.98 -11.71 15.00
N LEU A 36 -9.77 -11.50 13.94
CA LEU A 36 -9.79 -12.39 12.78
C LEU A 36 -8.54 -12.27 11.89
N TYR A 37 -7.88 -11.10 11.89
CA TYR A 37 -6.78 -10.77 10.97
C TYR A 37 -5.65 -10.09 11.75
N PRO A 38 -4.61 -10.85 12.17
CA PRO A 38 -3.57 -10.36 13.09
C PRO A 38 -2.51 -9.46 12.43
N TRP A 39 -2.72 -9.01 11.20
CA TRP A 39 -1.85 -8.08 10.48
C TRP A 39 -2.45 -6.67 10.43
N ASP A 40 -1.62 -5.69 10.13
CA ASP A 40 -2.04 -4.29 10.01
C ASP A 40 -3.17 -4.12 8.98
N GLY A 41 -4.19 -3.34 9.35
CA GLY A 41 -5.22 -2.90 8.42
C GLY A 41 -4.79 -1.64 7.67
N VAL A 42 -5.47 -1.36 6.56
CA VAL A 42 -5.31 -0.12 5.77
C VAL A 42 -6.66 0.59 5.64
N ALA A 43 -6.66 1.91 5.78
CA ALA A 43 -7.85 2.75 5.60
C ALA A 43 -7.52 3.99 4.75
N GLU A 44 -8.54 4.62 4.16
CA GLU A 44 -8.39 5.85 3.35
C GLU A 44 -7.36 5.71 2.20
N VAL A 45 -7.40 4.58 1.49
CA VAL A 45 -6.42 4.26 0.43
C VAL A 45 -6.46 5.29 -0.69
N ARG A 46 -5.29 5.81 -1.08
CA ARG A 46 -5.13 6.76 -2.20
C ARG A 46 -3.81 6.55 -2.94
N PRO A 47 -3.66 7.09 -4.17
CA PRO A 47 -2.39 7.04 -4.89
C PRO A 47 -1.25 7.66 -4.08
N PHE A 48 -0.10 6.99 -4.04
CA PHE A 48 1.07 7.44 -3.31
C PHE A 48 1.61 8.74 -3.92
N GLY A 49 1.56 9.81 -3.14
CA GLY A 49 1.85 11.17 -3.60
C GLY A 49 3.27 11.39 -4.13
N ALA A 50 4.24 10.52 -3.82
CA ALA A 50 5.58 10.64 -4.42
C ALA A 50 5.66 10.13 -5.87
N LEU A 51 4.66 9.36 -6.33
CA LEU A 51 4.58 8.82 -7.69
C LEU A 51 3.76 9.69 -8.65
N THR A 52 3.12 10.76 -8.17
CA THR A 52 2.40 11.75 -9.01
C THR A 52 3.40 12.66 -9.74
N LYS A 53 4.29 12.06 -10.54
CA LYS A 53 5.03 12.81 -11.57
C LYS A 53 4.03 13.31 -12.62
N LYS A 54 4.18 14.60 -12.96
CA LYS A 54 3.50 15.35 -14.03
C LYS A 54 3.10 14.43 -15.18
N ILE A 55 1.79 14.31 -15.46
CA ILE A 55 1.30 13.74 -16.71
C ILE A 55 1.93 14.58 -17.82
N VAL A 56 2.91 14.01 -18.55
CA VAL A 56 3.37 14.61 -19.80
C VAL A 56 2.41 14.09 -20.85
N GLU A 57 1.38 14.86 -21.13
CA GLU A 57 0.56 14.64 -22.31
C GLU A 57 1.45 14.93 -23.53
N GLY A 58 1.98 13.86 -24.12
CA GLY A 58 2.56 13.94 -25.45
C GLY A 58 1.42 14.20 -26.43
N VAL A 59 1.31 15.45 -26.90
CA VAL A 59 0.48 15.77 -28.06
C VAL A 59 1.20 15.18 -29.26
N TYR A 60 0.62 14.14 -29.86
CA TYR A 60 1.02 13.62 -31.17
C TYR A 60 0.45 14.51 -32.27
#